data_AF-A0A672K1T0-F1
#
_entry.id   AF-A0A672K1T0-F1
#
_cell.length_a   1.000
_cell.length_b   1.000
_cell.length_c   1.000
_cell.angle_alpha   90.00
_cell.angle_beta   90.00
_cell.angle_gamma   90.00
#
_symmetry.space_group_name_H-M   'P 1'
#
loop_
_entity.id
_entity.type
_entity.pdbx_description
1 polymer ?
#
loop_
_entity_poly.entity_id
_entity_poly.type
_entity_poly.pdbx_seq_one_letter_code
_entity_poly.pdbx_strand_id
1 'polypeptide(L)'
;MIQTMKDPYTTTLGGFSKVTNYLFDAFRVPELECHQRPAEEVADLLGELIPGLEINQQEEPGFEVITRLDLGPRPEVQRRGPATMEEWAKYQDSEGRITNVPHLKDVIFKGGLCHAVRREAWKFLLCYFPWNSTHEERKLLQKRKTDEYFRMKLQWKSVSEEQERRNSRLRDYRSLIEKDVNRTDRNNKFYEGLDNPGLILLHDILMTYCMFDFDLGYVQGMSDLLSPILFVMENEVDAFWCFVSFMDEMVMQCVHYRTSLFSTLGFAVHEKL
;
A
#
# COMPACT_ATOMS: atom_id res chain seq x y z
N MET A 1 -33.82 -7.96 -34.84
CA MET A 1 -33.69 -6.80 -33.94
C MET A 1 -33.37 -7.35 -32.56
N ILE A 2 -32.52 -6.66 -31.80
CA ILE A 2 -31.86 -7.04 -30.52
C ILE A 2 -30.41 -7.53 -30.74
N GLN A 3 -29.51 -6.55 -30.80
CA GLN A 3 -28.09 -6.71 -30.46
C GLN A 3 -27.96 -6.77 -28.94
N THR A 4 -27.27 -7.76 -28.42
CA THR A 4 -26.76 -7.79 -27.05
C THR A 4 -25.43 -7.05 -26.99
N MET A 5 -25.38 -6.03 -26.14
CA MET A 5 -24.22 -5.20 -25.81
C MET A 5 -23.12 -6.05 -25.18
N LYS A 6 -21.88 -5.90 -25.66
CA LYS A 6 -20.65 -6.35 -24.99
C LYS A 6 -19.90 -5.13 -24.44
N ASP A 7 -19.33 -5.34 -23.26
CA ASP A 7 -18.75 -4.39 -22.31
C ASP A 7 -17.80 -3.29 -22.84
N PRO A 8 -17.78 -2.09 -22.23
CA PRO A 8 -16.95 -0.93 -22.58
C PRO A 8 -15.53 -0.90 -21.98
N TYR A 9 -15.03 -1.96 -21.32
CA TYR A 9 -13.75 -1.91 -20.58
C TYR A 9 -12.48 -2.16 -21.40
N THR A 10 -12.56 -2.41 -22.70
CA THR A 10 -11.39 -2.82 -23.51
C THR A 10 -10.60 -1.67 -24.15
N THR A 11 -10.94 -0.40 -23.93
CA THR A 11 -10.43 0.71 -24.79
C THR A 11 -9.34 1.60 -24.19
N THR A 12 -8.92 1.46 -22.93
CA THR A 12 -8.04 2.47 -22.31
C THR A 12 -6.53 2.15 -22.24
N LEU A 13 -6.07 1.01 -22.77
CA LEU A 13 -4.64 0.61 -22.69
C LEU A 13 -3.78 1.03 -23.90
N GLY A 14 -4.37 1.59 -24.96
CA GLY A 14 -3.63 2.00 -26.17
C GLY A 14 -2.86 3.33 -26.09
N GLY A 15 -3.03 4.11 -25.01
CA GLY A 15 -2.60 5.51 -24.96
C GLY A 15 -1.16 5.79 -24.49
N PHE A 16 -0.51 4.87 -23.78
CA PHE A 16 0.76 5.14 -23.10
C PHE A 16 2.03 4.65 -23.84
N SER A 17 1.88 3.93 -24.96
CA SER A 17 3.00 3.30 -25.69
C SER A 17 3.85 4.27 -26.55
N LYS A 18 3.38 5.50 -26.82
CA LYS A 18 4.03 6.39 -27.81
C LYS A 18 5.09 7.36 -27.25
N VAL A 19 5.27 7.46 -25.94
CA VAL A 19 6.15 8.48 -25.33
C VAL A 19 7.53 7.93 -24.93
N THR A 20 7.67 6.62 -24.78
CA THR A 20 8.94 5.97 -24.39
C THR A 20 10.00 5.97 -25.50
N ASN A 21 9.59 5.93 -26.76
CA ASN A 21 10.53 5.89 -27.89
C ASN A 21 11.28 7.23 -28.12
N TYR A 22 10.70 8.37 -27.74
CA TYR A 22 11.32 9.67 -28.02
C TYR A 22 12.46 10.03 -27.05
N LEU A 23 12.45 9.48 -25.82
CA LEU A 23 13.49 9.73 -24.82
C LEU A 23 14.69 8.81 -24.98
N PHE A 24 14.51 7.63 -25.58
CA PHE A 24 15.58 6.64 -25.74
C PHE A 24 16.56 7.00 -26.86
N ASP A 25 16.08 7.66 -27.94
CA ASP A 25 16.93 8.10 -29.06
C ASP A 25 17.82 9.31 -28.73
N ALA A 26 17.54 10.06 -27.67
CA ALA A 26 18.27 11.29 -27.34
C ALA A 26 19.63 11.07 -26.65
N PHE A 27 19.95 9.84 -26.20
CA PHE A 27 21.11 9.58 -25.33
C PHE A 27 22.12 8.53 -25.83
N ARG A 28 22.09 8.12 -27.10
CA ARG A 28 23.04 7.12 -27.61
C ARG A 28 24.40 7.74 -28.00
N VAL A 29 25.40 7.52 -27.14
CA VAL A 29 26.84 7.66 -27.45
C VAL A 29 27.30 6.42 -28.24
N PRO A 30 28.28 6.52 -29.18
CA PRO A 30 28.60 5.42 -30.11
C PRO A 30 29.31 4.23 -29.47
N GLU A 31 29.10 3.08 -30.10
CA GLU A 31 29.31 1.71 -29.66
C GLU A 31 30.75 1.32 -29.23
N LEU A 32 30.81 0.55 -28.14
CA LEU A 32 31.90 -0.39 -27.83
C LEU A 32 31.31 -1.80 -27.97
N GLU A 33 31.87 -2.58 -28.88
CA GLU A 33 31.42 -3.93 -29.25
C GLU A 33 31.37 -4.87 -28.04
N CYS A 34 30.16 -5.14 -27.54
CA CYS A 34 29.90 -6.32 -26.72
C CYS A 34 29.62 -7.47 -27.69
N HIS A 35 30.50 -8.47 -27.73
CA HIS A 35 30.22 -9.74 -28.42
C HIS A 35 29.04 -10.43 -27.72
N GLN A 36 27.82 -10.13 -28.18
CA GLN A 36 26.64 -10.93 -27.88
C GLN A 36 26.80 -12.28 -28.58
N ARG A 37 26.74 -13.38 -27.83
CA ARG A 37 26.60 -14.71 -28.43
C ARG A 37 25.31 -14.76 -29.24
N PRO A 38 25.29 -15.44 -30.40
CA PRO A 38 24.09 -15.57 -31.22
C PRO A 38 22.94 -16.13 -30.38
N ALA A 39 21.74 -15.54 -30.51
CA ALA A 39 20.55 -15.94 -29.75
C ALA A 39 20.22 -17.43 -29.87
N GLU A 40 20.58 -18.05 -31.00
CA GLU A 40 20.45 -19.49 -31.24
C GLU A 40 21.27 -20.34 -30.24
N GLU A 41 22.52 -19.97 -29.95
CA GLU A 41 23.35 -20.72 -28.99
C GLU A 41 22.82 -20.62 -27.55
N VAL A 42 22.16 -19.52 -27.22
CA VAL A 42 21.57 -19.30 -25.88
C VAL A 42 20.26 -20.08 -25.73
N ALA A 43 19.47 -20.16 -26.80
CA ALA A 43 18.24 -20.94 -26.87
C ALA A 43 18.52 -22.44 -26.74
N ASP A 44 19.57 -22.95 -27.40
CA ASP A 44 19.98 -24.36 -27.30
C ASP A 44 20.40 -24.74 -25.88
N LEU A 45 21.17 -23.87 -25.20
CA LEU A 45 21.57 -24.08 -23.80
C LEU A 45 20.38 -24.12 -22.83
N LEU A 46 19.34 -23.32 -23.08
CA LEU A 46 18.12 -23.30 -22.24
C LEU A 46 17.21 -24.50 -22.53
N GLY A 47 17.16 -24.95 -23.79
CA GLY A 47 16.44 -26.17 -24.19
C GLY A 47 17.02 -27.44 -23.59
N GLU A 48 18.34 -27.51 -23.38
CA GLU A 48 18.99 -28.64 -22.70
C GLU A 48 18.72 -28.67 -21.18
N LEU A 49 18.54 -27.50 -20.54
CA LEU A 49 18.30 -27.39 -19.10
C LEU A 49 16.82 -27.60 -18.70
N ILE A 50 15.88 -27.33 -19.60
CA ILE A 50 14.43 -27.47 -19.36
C ILE A 50 13.80 -28.24 -20.54
N PRO A 51 13.60 -29.56 -20.41
CA PRO A 51 13.03 -30.37 -21.48
C PRO A 51 11.63 -29.86 -21.90
N GLY A 52 11.46 -29.50 -23.18
CA GLY A 52 10.18 -29.06 -23.76
C GLY A 52 10.01 -27.54 -23.93
N LEU A 53 11.02 -26.74 -23.60
CA LEU A 53 11.01 -25.30 -23.82
C LEU A 53 11.23 -24.98 -25.31
N GLU A 54 10.17 -24.55 -26.02
CA GLU A 54 10.30 -23.90 -27.33
C GLU A 54 10.04 -22.39 -27.19
N ILE A 55 11.03 -21.58 -27.53
CA ILE A 55 10.98 -20.12 -27.55
C ILE A 55 10.41 -19.70 -28.90
N ASN A 56 9.17 -19.17 -28.92
CA ASN A 56 8.56 -18.69 -30.14
C ASN A 56 9.07 -17.26 -30.44
N GLN A 57 9.87 -17.12 -31.50
CA GLN A 57 10.43 -15.84 -31.96
C GLN A 57 9.38 -14.96 -32.69
N GLN A 58 8.15 -14.87 -32.16
CA GLN A 58 7.18 -13.93 -32.72
C GLN A 58 7.57 -12.50 -32.30
N GLU A 59 7.90 -11.72 -33.33
CA GLU A 59 8.41 -10.34 -33.32
C GLU A 59 7.44 -9.34 -32.68
N GLU A 60 7.27 -9.36 -31.35
CA GLU A 60 7.08 -8.11 -30.61
C GLU A 60 8.44 -7.69 -30.03
N PRO A 61 8.97 -6.51 -30.39
CA PRO A 61 10.27 -6.08 -29.91
C PRO A 61 10.20 -5.84 -28.39
N GLY A 62 10.67 -6.82 -27.61
CA GLY A 62 10.92 -6.68 -26.18
C GLY A 62 10.42 -7.79 -25.26
N PHE A 63 9.64 -8.77 -25.73
CA PHE A 63 9.19 -9.89 -24.89
C PHE A 63 9.27 -11.22 -25.63
N GLU A 64 10.21 -12.07 -25.26
CA GLU A 64 10.18 -13.49 -25.65
C GLU A 64 9.02 -14.16 -24.91
N VAL A 65 7.97 -14.50 -25.66
CA VAL A 65 6.81 -15.20 -25.10
C VAL A 65 7.24 -16.63 -24.75
N ILE A 66 7.27 -16.96 -23.46
CA ILE A 66 7.46 -18.33 -22.97
C ILE A 66 6.22 -19.14 -23.39
N THR A 67 6.25 -19.70 -24.60
CA THR A 67 5.07 -20.28 -25.23
C THR A 67 4.70 -21.67 -24.73
N ARG A 68 5.54 -22.35 -23.95
CA ARG A 68 5.35 -23.78 -23.63
C ARG A 68 5.78 -24.24 -22.23
N LEU A 69 5.64 -23.42 -21.19
CA LEU A 69 5.58 -23.97 -19.83
C LEU A 69 4.15 -24.40 -19.52
N ASP A 70 3.88 -25.72 -19.53
CA ASP A 70 2.69 -26.27 -18.90
C ASP A 70 2.87 -26.18 -17.38
N LEU A 71 2.26 -25.17 -16.77
CA LEU A 71 2.31 -24.93 -15.31
C LEU A 71 1.52 -25.97 -14.51
N GLY A 72 0.87 -26.94 -15.18
CA GLY A 72 -0.01 -27.90 -14.57
C GLY A 72 -1.31 -27.28 -14.05
N PRO A 73 -2.18 -28.09 -13.42
CA PRO A 73 -3.44 -27.59 -12.87
C PRO A 73 -3.20 -26.68 -11.67
N ARG A 74 -3.90 -25.53 -11.63
CA ARG A 74 -3.90 -24.63 -10.47
C ARG A 74 -4.36 -25.40 -9.22
N PRO A 75 -3.60 -25.39 -8.12
CA PRO A 75 -3.98 -26.08 -6.90
C PRO A 75 -5.24 -25.45 -6.28
N GLU A 76 -6.11 -26.28 -5.72
CA GLU A 76 -7.24 -25.79 -4.92
C GLU A 76 -6.75 -25.24 -3.59
N VAL A 77 -7.15 -24.00 -3.27
CA VAL A 77 -6.76 -23.32 -2.03
C VAL A 77 -7.97 -23.21 -1.11
N GLN A 78 -7.88 -23.81 0.06
CA GLN A 78 -8.91 -23.71 1.10
C GLN A 78 -8.59 -22.58 2.08
N ARG A 79 -9.54 -21.67 2.27
CA ARG A 79 -9.45 -20.61 3.28
C ARG A 79 -9.94 -21.11 4.64
N ARG A 80 -9.30 -20.62 5.70
CA ARG A 80 -9.73 -20.85 7.08
C ARG A 80 -10.79 -19.82 7.48
N GLY A 81 -11.55 -20.08 8.55
CA GLY A 81 -12.29 -19.04 9.25
C GLY A 81 -11.38 -17.99 9.93
N PRO A 82 -11.90 -16.79 10.22
CA PRO A 82 -11.12 -15.73 10.87
C PRO A 82 -10.72 -16.11 12.29
N ALA A 83 -9.52 -15.68 12.72
CA ALA A 83 -9.07 -15.87 14.09
C ALA A 83 -9.99 -15.12 15.06
N THR A 84 -10.48 -15.83 16.07
CA THR A 84 -11.37 -15.29 17.11
C THR A 84 -10.57 -14.63 18.24
N MET A 85 -11.28 -13.95 19.15
CA MET A 85 -10.65 -13.36 20.33
C MET A 85 -10.01 -14.42 21.24
N GLU A 86 -10.67 -15.56 21.39
CA GLU A 86 -10.17 -16.68 22.18
C GLU A 86 -8.94 -17.32 21.54
N GLU A 87 -8.90 -17.40 20.21
CA GLU A 87 -7.72 -17.88 19.50
C GLU A 87 -6.55 -16.90 19.63
N TRP A 88 -6.80 -15.60 19.44
CA TRP A 88 -5.80 -14.55 19.61
C TRP A 88 -5.16 -14.57 21.01
N ALA A 89 -5.98 -14.71 22.06
CA ALA A 89 -5.52 -14.75 23.45
C ALA A 89 -4.56 -15.93 23.73
N LYS A 90 -4.66 -17.04 22.99
CA LYS A 90 -3.72 -18.18 23.15
C LYS A 90 -2.29 -17.85 22.75
N TYR A 91 -2.10 -16.82 21.91
CA TYR A 91 -0.79 -16.38 21.49
C TYR A 91 -0.19 -15.35 22.46
N GLN A 92 -0.91 -14.90 23.48
CA GLN A 92 -0.40 -13.94 24.46
C GLN A 92 0.16 -14.66 25.69
N ASP A 93 1.37 -14.28 26.12
CA ASP A 93 1.90 -14.72 27.41
C ASP A 93 1.35 -13.86 28.58
N SER A 94 1.74 -14.20 29.82
CA SER A 94 1.29 -13.48 31.03
C SER A 94 1.71 -12.00 31.10
N GLU A 95 2.71 -11.60 30.32
CA GLU A 95 3.19 -10.21 30.24
C GLU A 95 2.66 -9.49 29.00
N GLY A 96 1.91 -10.18 28.14
CA GLY A 96 1.32 -9.65 26.91
C GLY A 96 2.20 -9.74 25.68
N ARG A 97 3.31 -10.48 25.70
CA ARG A 97 4.10 -10.71 24.49
C ARG A 97 3.38 -11.67 23.56
N ILE A 98 3.53 -11.46 22.26
CA ILE A 98 2.99 -12.39 21.26
C ILE A 98 3.99 -13.53 21.07
N THR A 99 3.54 -14.73 21.39
CA THR A 99 4.26 -16.00 21.22
C THR A 99 3.92 -16.62 19.87
N ASN A 100 4.81 -17.49 19.36
CA ASN A 100 4.63 -18.23 18.10
C ASN A 100 4.17 -17.36 16.90
N VAL A 101 4.83 -16.21 16.73
CA VAL A 101 4.52 -15.21 15.68
C VAL A 101 4.44 -15.82 14.26
N PRO A 102 5.34 -16.73 13.83
CA PRO A 102 5.23 -17.31 12.48
C PRO A 102 3.92 -18.07 12.27
N HIS A 103 3.47 -18.84 13.26
CA HIS A 103 2.21 -19.57 13.17
C HIS A 103 1.01 -18.62 13.19
N LEU A 104 1.03 -17.61 14.06
CA LEU A 104 -0.02 -16.60 14.10
C LEU A 104 -0.17 -15.87 12.75
N LYS A 105 0.95 -15.50 12.11
CA LYS A 105 0.94 -14.89 10.78
C LYS A 105 0.32 -15.81 9.72
N ASP A 106 0.61 -17.12 9.75
CA ASP A 106 -0.02 -18.11 8.86
C ASP A 106 -1.53 -18.23 9.08
N VAL A 107 -1.97 -18.23 10.35
CA VAL A 107 -3.39 -18.24 10.72
C VAL A 107 -4.11 -17.00 10.17
N ILE A 108 -3.53 -15.81 10.36
CA ILE A 108 -4.06 -14.55 9.85
C ILE A 108 -4.05 -14.54 8.32
N PHE A 109 -3.01 -15.06 7.67
CA PHE A 109 -2.93 -15.13 6.21
C PHE A 109 -4.04 -16.03 5.63
N LYS A 110 -4.27 -17.20 6.23
CA LYS A 110 -5.25 -18.20 5.75
C LYS A 110 -6.70 -17.83 6.06
N GLY A 111 -6.97 -17.14 7.17
CA GLY A 111 -8.32 -16.89 7.66
C GLY A 111 -8.70 -15.43 7.93
N GLY A 112 -7.72 -14.55 8.08
CA GLY A 112 -7.94 -13.17 8.52
C GLY A 112 -8.27 -13.06 10.01
N LEU A 113 -8.80 -11.90 10.40
CA LEU A 113 -9.11 -11.54 11.79
C LEU A 113 -10.60 -11.21 11.93
N CYS A 114 -11.22 -11.67 13.03
CA CYS A 114 -12.54 -11.20 13.40
C CYS A 114 -12.48 -9.71 13.80
N HIS A 115 -13.58 -8.99 13.63
CA HIS A 115 -13.61 -7.52 13.79
C HIS A 115 -13.12 -7.07 15.18
N ALA A 116 -13.49 -7.78 16.24
CA ALA A 116 -13.13 -7.47 17.62
C ALA A 116 -11.61 -7.47 17.89
N VAL A 117 -10.83 -8.27 17.15
CA VAL A 117 -9.38 -8.41 17.34
C VAL A 117 -8.59 -7.43 16.47
N ARG A 118 -9.18 -6.92 15.38
CA ARG A 118 -8.47 -6.09 14.38
C ARG A 118 -7.75 -4.90 15.00
N ARG A 119 -8.43 -4.15 15.88
CA ARG A 119 -7.87 -2.96 16.53
C ARG A 119 -6.58 -3.23 17.30
N GLU A 120 -6.46 -4.39 17.93
CA GLU A 120 -5.23 -4.78 18.64
C GLU A 120 -4.21 -5.38 17.66
N ALA A 121 -4.62 -6.38 16.88
CA ALA A 121 -3.72 -7.12 16.01
C ALA A 121 -3.09 -6.26 14.91
N TRP A 122 -3.81 -5.27 14.37
CA TRP A 122 -3.29 -4.37 13.35
C TRP A 122 -2.13 -3.52 13.86
N LYS A 123 -2.09 -3.18 15.15
CA LYS A 123 -0.96 -2.45 15.72
C LYS A 123 0.34 -3.27 15.62
N PHE A 124 0.27 -4.60 15.69
CA PHE A 124 1.44 -5.46 15.48
C PHE A 124 1.73 -5.69 13.98
N LEU A 125 0.69 -5.92 13.17
CA LEU A 125 0.83 -6.16 11.74
C LEU A 125 1.40 -4.95 10.99
N LEU A 126 1.02 -3.74 11.41
CA LEU A 126 1.51 -2.47 10.88
C LEU A 126 2.75 -1.98 11.65
N CYS A 127 3.46 -2.86 12.35
CA CYS A 127 4.73 -2.55 13.02
C CYS A 127 4.69 -1.38 14.03
N TYR A 128 3.50 -0.96 14.49
CA TYR A 128 3.37 0.05 15.55
C TYR A 128 3.79 -0.53 16.91
N PHE A 129 3.39 -1.77 17.18
CA PHE A 129 3.82 -2.54 18.35
C PHE A 129 4.82 -3.63 17.96
N PRO A 130 5.99 -3.70 18.62
CA PRO A 130 6.90 -4.83 18.48
C PRO A 130 6.23 -6.12 18.97
N TRP A 131 6.40 -7.23 18.25
CA TRP A 131 5.81 -8.53 18.60
C TRP A 131 6.26 -9.07 19.97
N ASN A 132 7.49 -8.77 20.36
CA ASN A 132 8.10 -9.18 21.63
C ASN A 132 7.87 -8.17 22.77
N SER A 133 7.09 -7.10 22.55
CA SER A 133 6.79 -6.11 23.57
C SER A 133 5.82 -6.65 24.63
N THR A 134 5.99 -6.21 25.86
CA THR A 134 5.05 -6.44 26.98
C THR A 134 3.94 -5.39 27.00
N HIS A 135 2.89 -5.62 27.81
CA HIS A 135 1.84 -4.62 28.01
C HIS A 135 2.38 -3.29 28.58
N GLU A 136 3.33 -3.34 29.52
CA GLU A 136 3.89 -2.14 30.14
C GLU A 136 4.77 -1.34 29.16
N GLU A 137 5.59 -2.02 28.35
CA GLU A 137 6.37 -1.37 27.30
C GLU A 137 5.45 -0.70 26.27
N ARG A 138 4.35 -1.34 25.89
CA ARG A 138 3.37 -0.76 24.97
C ARG A 138 2.68 0.48 25.55
N LYS A 139 2.32 0.47 26.84
CA LYS A 139 1.75 1.67 27.50
C LYS A 139 2.74 2.85 27.47
N LEU A 140 4.01 2.59 27.79
CA LEU A 140 5.04 3.63 27.75
C LEU A 140 5.29 4.14 26.33
N LEU A 141 5.32 3.23 25.35
CA LEU A 141 5.42 3.55 23.94
C LEU A 141 4.27 4.45 23.49
N GLN A 142 3.02 4.11 23.80
CA GLN A 142 1.85 4.90 23.45
C GLN A 142 1.90 6.30 24.06
N LYS A 143 2.33 6.43 25.32
CA LYS A 143 2.49 7.74 25.96
C LYS A 143 3.48 8.62 25.20
N ARG A 144 4.68 8.11 24.92
CA ARG A 144 5.71 8.82 24.14
C ARG A 144 5.21 9.19 22.75
N LYS A 145 4.51 8.26 22.09
CA LYS A 145 3.97 8.43 20.74
C LYS A 145 2.81 9.44 20.68
N THR A 146 2.06 9.57 21.76
CA THR A 146 1.03 10.60 21.95
C THR A 146 1.68 11.99 22.04
N ASP A 147 2.69 12.14 22.89
CA ASP A 147 3.40 13.41 23.03
C ASP A 147 4.06 13.83 21.71
N GLU A 148 4.68 12.88 21.01
CA GLU A 148 5.30 13.09 19.71
C GLU A 148 4.29 13.52 18.64
N TYR A 149 3.13 12.86 18.58
CA TYR A 149 2.04 13.21 17.67
C TYR A 149 1.56 14.64 17.88
N PHE A 150 1.17 14.99 19.12
CA PHE A 150 0.62 16.31 19.40
C PHE A 150 1.64 17.44 19.23
N ARG A 151 2.93 17.15 19.46
CA ARG A 151 4.01 18.09 19.15
C ARG A 151 4.07 18.42 17.66
N MET A 152 3.94 17.43 16.77
CA MET A 152 3.91 17.64 15.32
C MET A 152 2.59 18.28 14.87
N LYS A 153 1.46 17.84 15.44
CA LYS A 153 0.14 18.42 15.15
C LYS A 153 0.10 19.92 15.47
N LEU A 154 0.73 20.34 16.56
CA LEU A 154 0.83 21.75 16.94
C LEU A 154 1.60 22.58 15.91
N GLN A 155 2.60 22.01 15.23
CA GLN A 155 3.40 22.73 14.24
C GLN A 155 2.52 23.27 13.11
N TRP A 156 1.67 22.44 12.49
CA TRP A 156 0.79 22.90 11.42
C TRP A 156 -0.42 23.67 11.95
N LYS A 157 -0.97 23.31 13.13
CA LYS A 157 -2.12 24.03 13.72
C LYS A 157 -1.78 25.45 14.19
N SER A 158 -0.52 25.73 14.49
CA SER A 158 -0.06 27.06 14.91
C SER A 158 0.39 27.96 13.75
N VAL A 159 0.34 27.48 12.51
CA VAL A 159 0.64 28.28 11.33
C VAL A 159 -0.46 29.33 11.15
N SER A 160 -0.07 30.61 11.18
CA SER A 160 -0.97 31.72 10.88
C SER A 160 -1.25 31.84 9.38
N GLU A 161 -2.34 32.52 9.02
CA GLU A 161 -2.71 32.76 7.61
C GLU A 161 -1.58 33.42 6.80
N GLU A 162 -0.87 34.38 7.40
CA GLU A 162 0.25 35.06 6.72
C GLU A 162 1.46 34.14 6.52
N GLN A 163 1.72 33.23 7.46
CA GLN A 163 2.76 32.20 7.28
C GLN A 163 2.37 31.19 6.21
N GLU A 164 1.10 30.77 6.19
CA GLU A 164 0.56 29.85 5.19
C GLU A 164 0.61 30.45 3.77
N ARG A 165 0.33 31.75 3.64
CA ARG A 165 0.46 32.47 2.35
C ARG A 165 1.87 32.39 1.79
N ARG A 166 2.89 32.41 2.66
CA ARG A 166 4.32 32.35 2.31
C ARG A 166 4.86 30.93 2.14
N ASN A 167 4.14 29.90 2.60
CA ASN A 167 4.51 28.50 2.45
C ASN A 167 3.62 27.82 1.40
N SER A 168 4.04 27.90 0.13
CA SER A 168 3.28 27.31 -0.98
C SER A 168 3.09 25.80 -0.83
N ARG A 169 4.15 25.06 -0.48
CA ARG A 169 4.07 23.59 -0.33
C ARG A 169 3.01 23.18 0.70
N LEU A 170 3.01 23.80 1.88
CA LEU A 170 2.03 23.46 2.92
C LEU A 170 0.59 23.76 2.49
N ARG A 171 0.37 24.90 1.83
CA ARG A 171 -0.94 25.28 1.30
C ARG A 171 -1.40 24.32 0.20
N ASP A 172 -0.49 23.90 -0.67
CA ASP A 172 -0.79 22.95 -1.74
C ASP A 172 -1.15 21.57 -1.15
N TYR A 173 -0.40 21.08 -0.15
CA TYR A 173 -0.76 19.86 0.59
C TYR A 173 -2.13 19.97 1.26
N ARG A 174 -2.41 21.08 1.97
CA ARG A 174 -3.72 21.30 2.60
C ARG A 174 -4.85 21.24 1.57
N SER A 175 -4.70 21.94 0.45
CA SER A 175 -5.74 21.96 -0.60
C SER A 175 -5.99 20.58 -1.20
N LEU A 176 -4.94 19.77 -1.40
CA LEU A 176 -5.07 18.39 -1.87
C LEU A 176 -5.78 17.51 -0.82
N ILE A 177 -5.39 17.61 0.45
CA ILE A 177 -6.02 16.87 1.55
C ILE A 177 -7.51 17.22 1.66
N GLU A 178 -7.86 18.50 1.66
CA GLU A 178 -9.26 18.94 1.75
C GLU A 178 -10.11 18.41 0.59
N LYS A 179 -9.56 18.40 -0.64
CA LYS A 179 -10.26 17.82 -1.80
C LYS A 179 -10.48 16.32 -1.64
N ASP A 180 -9.46 15.61 -1.18
CA ASP A 180 -9.50 14.15 -1.04
C ASP A 180 -10.36 13.67 0.12
N VAL A 181 -10.24 14.30 1.30
CA VAL A 181 -11.08 13.97 2.47
C VAL A 181 -12.55 14.17 2.18
N ASN A 182 -12.92 15.21 1.42
CA ASN A 182 -14.32 15.45 1.06
C ASN A 182 -14.93 14.35 0.17
N ARG A 183 -14.09 13.61 -0.59
CA ARG A 183 -14.53 12.49 -1.45
C ARG A 183 -14.39 11.11 -0.81
N THR A 184 -13.66 10.97 0.31
CA THR A 184 -13.39 9.68 0.95
C THR A 184 -14.65 9.03 1.54
N ASP A 185 -14.94 7.80 1.10
CA ASP A 185 -15.85 6.81 1.69
C ASP A 185 -17.18 7.34 2.26
N ARG A 186 -17.83 8.29 1.58
CA ARG A 186 -19.09 8.91 2.06
C ARG A 186 -20.28 7.94 2.17
N ASN A 187 -20.16 6.74 1.60
CA ASN A 187 -21.14 5.66 1.73
C ASN A 187 -20.93 4.81 3.00
N ASN A 188 -19.81 4.99 3.71
CA ASN A 188 -19.52 4.32 4.97
C ASN A 188 -20.10 5.15 6.13
N LYS A 189 -20.83 4.49 7.04
CA LYS A 189 -21.43 5.11 8.23
C LYS A 189 -20.43 5.87 9.11
N PHE A 190 -19.17 5.48 9.08
CA PHE A 190 -18.12 6.17 9.83
C PHE A 190 -17.84 7.58 9.29
N TYR A 191 -18.00 7.79 7.98
CA TYR A 191 -17.70 9.06 7.28
C TYR A 191 -18.95 9.78 6.74
N GLU A 192 -20.15 9.20 6.91
CA GLU A 192 -21.40 9.80 6.44
C GLU A 192 -21.81 11.01 7.28
N GLY A 193 -22.56 11.93 6.68
CA GLY A 193 -23.05 13.15 7.34
C GLY A 193 -22.29 14.42 6.99
N LEU A 194 -22.89 15.55 7.37
CA LEU A 194 -22.25 16.88 7.35
C LEU A 194 -21.43 17.03 8.63
N ASP A 195 -20.27 17.69 8.55
CA ASP A 195 -19.37 17.93 9.69
C ASP A 195 -19.01 16.65 10.47
N ASN A 196 -18.72 15.56 9.73
CA ASN A 196 -18.41 14.26 10.32
C ASN A 196 -17.07 14.29 11.08
N PRO A 197 -17.03 13.86 12.36
CA PRO A 197 -15.80 13.83 13.16
C PRO A 197 -14.68 12.96 12.58
N GLY A 198 -15.03 11.86 11.89
CA GLY A 198 -14.09 10.99 11.19
C GLY A 198 -13.37 11.70 10.03
N LEU A 199 -14.07 12.58 9.30
CA LEU A 199 -13.44 13.41 8.25
C LEU A 199 -12.47 14.44 8.85
N ILE A 200 -12.82 15.01 10.01
CA ILE A 200 -11.92 15.92 10.75
C ILE A 200 -10.66 15.16 11.19
N LEU A 201 -10.81 13.94 11.69
CA LEU A 201 -9.68 13.08 12.08
C LEU A 201 -8.81 12.72 10.87
N LEU A 202 -9.40 12.36 9.72
CA LEU A 202 -8.64 12.12 8.48
C LEU A 202 -7.80 13.34 8.10
N HIS A 203 -8.42 14.52 8.06
CA HIS A 203 -7.73 15.77 7.77
C HIS A 203 -6.57 16.02 8.75
N ASP A 204 -6.84 15.95 10.06
CA ASP A 204 -5.85 16.27 11.09
C ASP A 204 -4.65 15.30 11.07
N ILE A 205 -4.89 14.01 10.83
CA ILE A 205 -3.82 13.00 10.71
C ILE A 205 -2.95 13.25 9.48
N LEU A 206 -3.56 13.52 8.32
CA LEU A 206 -2.82 13.78 7.06
C LEU A 206 -2.01 15.07 7.13
N MET A 207 -2.57 16.13 7.73
CA MET A 207 -1.83 17.37 7.99
C MET A 207 -0.66 17.15 8.95
N THR A 208 -0.86 16.31 9.98
CA THR A 208 0.22 15.95 10.90
C THR A 208 1.29 15.10 10.22
N TYR A 209 0.91 14.22 9.27
CA TYR A 209 1.86 13.46 8.47
C TYR A 209 2.75 14.36 7.60
N CYS A 210 2.20 15.44 7.05
CA CYS A 210 3.01 16.43 6.34
C CYS A 210 4.09 17.07 7.23
N MET A 211 3.88 17.16 8.55
CA MET A 211 4.91 17.65 9.47
C MET A 211 5.92 16.57 9.86
N PHE A 212 5.53 15.30 9.77
CA PHE A 212 6.41 14.15 10.01
C PHE A 212 7.37 13.94 8.83
N ASP A 213 6.85 13.93 7.61
CA ASP A 213 7.63 13.89 6.37
C ASP A 213 7.16 15.02 5.45
N PHE A 214 7.85 16.16 5.52
CA PHE A 214 7.51 17.34 4.71
C PHE A 214 7.96 17.22 3.25
N ASP A 215 8.95 16.36 3.00
CA ASP A 215 9.50 16.14 1.67
C ASP A 215 8.53 15.33 0.82
N LEU A 216 7.95 14.26 1.37
CA LEU A 216 6.83 13.56 0.76
C LEU A 216 5.53 14.36 0.88
N GLY A 217 5.22 14.87 2.06
CA GLY A 217 3.99 15.60 2.36
C GLY A 217 2.73 14.77 2.11
N TYR A 218 1.92 15.22 1.16
CA TYR A 218 0.69 14.54 0.76
C TYR A 218 0.65 14.27 -0.73
N VAL A 219 0.27 13.04 -1.09
CA VAL A 219 -0.01 12.61 -2.46
C VAL A 219 -1.44 12.08 -2.54
N GLN A 220 -2.12 12.40 -3.64
CA GLN A 220 -3.50 11.99 -3.87
C GLN A 220 -3.68 10.48 -3.67
N GLY A 221 -4.72 10.10 -2.91
CA GLY A 221 -5.01 8.71 -2.55
C GLY A 221 -4.46 8.26 -1.19
N MET A 222 -3.59 9.03 -0.53
CA MET A 222 -3.18 8.73 0.84
C MET A 222 -4.34 8.75 1.84
N SER A 223 -5.40 9.52 1.57
CA SER A 223 -6.64 9.50 2.36
C SER A 223 -7.32 8.14 2.32
N ASP A 224 -7.32 7.49 1.16
CA ASP A 224 -7.99 6.21 0.92
C ASP A 224 -7.21 5.07 1.60
N LEU A 225 -5.89 5.23 1.76
CA LEU A 225 -5.04 4.33 2.55
C LEU A 225 -5.26 4.52 4.06
N LEU A 226 -5.42 5.76 4.52
CA LEU A 226 -5.64 6.07 5.93
C LEU A 226 -7.05 5.68 6.41
N SER A 227 -8.07 5.84 5.56
CA SER A 227 -9.48 5.55 5.85
C SER A 227 -9.71 4.23 6.61
N PRO A 228 -9.33 3.05 6.07
CA PRO A 228 -9.53 1.77 6.76
C PRO A 228 -8.74 1.67 8.08
N ILE A 229 -7.58 2.29 8.18
CA ILE A 229 -6.76 2.29 9.40
C ILE A 229 -7.46 3.08 10.49
N LEU A 230 -7.95 4.29 10.17
CA LEU A 230 -8.68 5.13 11.11
C LEU A 230 -9.98 4.46 11.56
N PHE A 231 -10.71 3.84 10.63
CA PHE A 231 -11.92 3.07 10.93
C PHE A 231 -11.67 1.96 11.95
N VAL A 232 -10.55 1.23 11.83
CA VAL A 232 -10.21 0.14 12.76
C VAL A 232 -9.65 0.64 14.10
N MET A 233 -8.86 1.72 14.07
CA MET A 233 -8.19 2.21 15.27
C MET A 233 -9.11 3.02 16.18
N GLU A 234 -10.04 3.79 15.61
CA GLU A 234 -10.95 4.70 16.33
C GLU A 234 -10.23 5.70 17.27
N ASN A 235 -8.92 5.87 17.08
CA ASN A 235 -8.05 6.71 17.89
C ASN A 235 -7.07 7.42 16.96
N GLU A 236 -7.00 8.75 17.09
CA GLU A 236 -6.23 9.60 16.20
C GLU A 236 -4.73 9.27 16.20
N VAL A 237 -4.14 9.10 17.39
CA VAL A 237 -2.70 8.86 17.57
C VAL A 237 -2.34 7.46 17.09
N ASP A 238 -3.10 6.45 17.48
CA ASP A 238 -2.87 5.06 17.05
C ASP A 238 -2.99 4.94 15.52
N ALA A 239 -4.00 5.59 14.92
CA ALA A 239 -4.19 5.62 13.47
C ALA A 239 -3.01 6.29 12.76
N PHE A 240 -2.55 7.44 13.26
CA PHE A 240 -1.39 8.13 12.72
C PHE A 240 -0.14 7.23 12.70
N TRP A 241 0.19 6.59 13.82
CA TRP A 241 1.42 5.78 13.88
C TRP A 241 1.32 4.48 13.09
N CYS A 242 0.13 3.88 13.00
CA CYS A 242 -0.11 2.76 12.09
C CYS A 242 0.03 3.20 10.62
N PHE A 243 -0.46 4.39 10.28
CA PHE A 243 -0.34 4.97 8.94
C PHE A 243 1.11 5.30 8.57
N VAL A 244 1.89 5.88 9.48
CA VAL A 244 3.33 6.15 9.27
C VAL A 244 4.07 4.85 8.92
N SER A 245 3.92 3.81 9.73
CA SER A 245 4.57 2.53 9.47
C SER A 245 4.11 1.88 8.16
N PHE A 246 2.83 2.04 7.82
CA PHE A 246 2.31 1.58 6.53
C PHE A 246 2.93 2.32 5.35
N MET A 247 3.10 3.64 5.46
CA MET A 247 3.75 4.45 4.45
C MET A 247 5.23 4.11 4.31
N ASP A 248 5.96 3.83 5.40
CA ASP A 248 7.37 3.44 5.34
C ASP A 248 7.57 2.14 4.52
N GLU A 249 6.71 1.14 4.74
CA GLU A 249 6.73 -0.12 3.98
C GLU A 249 6.37 0.10 2.50
N MET A 250 5.37 0.96 2.21
CA MET A 250 4.97 1.31 0.84
C MET A 250 6.05 2.11 0.12
N VAL A 251 6.71 3.06 0.80
CA VAL A 251 7.77 3.90 0.24
C VAL A 251 9.02 3.05 -0.01
N MET A 252 9.37 2.12 0.89
CA MET A 252 10.46 1.18 0.65
C MET A 252 10.19 0.31 -0.60
N GLN A 253 8.95 -0.14 -0.79
CA GLN A 253 8.55 -0.83 -2.03
C GLN A 253 8.61 0.10 -3.25
N CYS A 254 8.15 1.36 -3.17
CA CYS A 254 8.18 2.29 -4.30
C CYS A 254 9.60 2.74 -4.70
N VAL A 255 10.53 2.84 -3.75
CA VAL A 255 11.94 3.17 -4.02
C VAL A 255 12.65 1.97 -4.69
N HIS A 256 12.27 0.73 -4.35
CA HIS A 256 12.79 -0.46 -4.99
C HIS A 256 12.16 -0.73 -6.36
N TYR A 257 10.86 -0.45 -6.50
CA TYR A 257 10.08 -0.62 -7.72
C TYR A 257 9.68 0.77 -8.25
N ARG A 258 10.59 1.46 -8.93
CA ARG A 258 10.34 2.74 -9.62
C ARG A 258 9.21 2.62 -10.67
N THR A 259 7.94 2.59 -10.26
CA THR A 259 6.75 3.02 -11.04
C THR A 259 5.45 2.83 -10.23
N SER A 260 4.72 3.94 -10.05
CA SER A 260 3.25 4.06 -9.89
C SER A 260 2.49 2.88 -9.26
N LEU A 261 2.66 2.64 -7.95
CA LEU A 261 1.81 1.69 -7.20
C LEU A 261 0.54 2.34 -6.61
N PHE A 262 0.53 3.67 -6.44
CA PHE A 262 -0.57 4.41 -5.81
C PHE A 262 -1.91 4.26 -6.55
N SER A 263 -1.91 3.97 -7.86
CA SER A 263 -3.13 3.75 -8.64
C SER A 263 -3.72 2.34 -8.51
N THR A 264 -2.93 1.35 -8.09
CA THR A 264 -3.35 -0.06 -8.13
C THR A 264 -3.85 -0.56 -6.77
N LEU A 265 -3.34 -0.02 -5.65
CA LEU A 265 -3.79 -0.43 -4.32
C LEU A 265 -5.16 0.12 -3.89
N GLY A 266 -5.64 1.21 -4.49
CA GLY A 266 -7.00 1.72 -4.23
C GLY A 266 -8.10 0.69 -4.51
N PHE A 267 -7.84 -0.28 -5.40
CA PHE A 267 -8.80 -1.34 -5.72
C PHE A 267 -8.86 -2.48 -4.70
N ALA A 268 -7.78 -2.75 -3.95
CA ALA A 268 -7.74 -3.91 -3.04
C ALA A 268 -8.39 -3.64 -1.67
N VAL A 269 -8.43 -2.37 -1.24
CA VAL A 269 -9.01 -1.98 0.06
C VAL A 269 -10.55 -1.92 -0.01
N HIS A 270 -11.12 -1.62 -1.17
CA HIS A 270 -12.56 -1.44 -1.33
C HIS A 270 -13.36 -2.77 -1.35
N GLU A 271 -12.72 -3.94 -1.39
CA GLU A 271 -13.40 -5.23 -1.54
C GLU A 271 -13.65 -5.99 -0.22
N LYS A 272 -13.27 -5.44 0.95
CA LYS A 272 -13.43 -6.13 2.25
C LYS A 272 -13.81 -5.23 3.45
N LEU A 273 -14.54 -4.15 3.21
CA LEU A 273 -15.30 -3.44 4.24
C LEU A 273 -16.80 -3.61 4.02
#